data_AF-A0A6D1AEY5-F1
#
_entry.id   AF-A0A6D1AEY5-F1
#
_cell.length_a   1.000
_cell.length_b   1.000
_cell.length_c   1.000
_cell.angle_alpha   90.00
_cell.angle_beta   90.00
_cell.angle_gamma   90.00
#
_symmetry.space_group_name_H-M   'P 1'
#
loop_
_entity.id
_entity.type
_entity.pdbx_description
1 polymer ?
#
loop_
_entity_poly.entity_id
_entity_poly.type
_entity_poly.pdbx_seq_one_letter_code
_entity_poly.pdbx_strand_id
1 'polypeptide(L)' 'VGEEELFTKEQFIEIFDVNRLSKSPALFDMHKLKWVNNQYVKKLDLDQVVELTLPHLQKAGKVGTELSAEEQEWVRKLI' A
#
# COMPACT_ATOMS: atom_id res chain seq x y z
N VAL A 1 5.22 -25.97 -2.45
CA VAL A 1 6.01 -24.71 -2.48
C VAL A 1 5.28 -23.73 -3.38
N GLY A 2 4.57 -22.76 -2.80
CA GLY A 2 3.68 -21.84 -3.53
C GLY A 2 2.59 -21.18 -2.69
N GLU A 3 2.74 -21.15 -1.37
CA GLU A 3 1.72 -20.62 -0.45
C GLU A 3 1.95 -19.14 -0.10
N GLU A 4 3.16 -18.61 -0.33
CA GLU A 4 3.45 -17.20 -0.08
C GLU A 4 2.96 -16.33 -1.24
N GLU A 5 2.07 -15.38 -0.93
CA GLU A 5 1.49 -14.44 -1.89
C GLU A 5 1.99 -12.99 -1.69
N LEU A 6 2.75 -12.74 -0.62
CA LEU A 6 3.27 -11.42 -0.25
C LEU A 6 4.78 -11.48 -0.14
N PHE A 7 5.47 -10.57 -0.82
CA PHE A 7 6.92 -10.50 -0.84
C PHE A 7 7.36 -9.04 -0.86
N THR A 8 8.46 -8.72 -0.17
CA THR A 8 9.13 -7.45 -0.44
C THR A 8 9.75 -7.46 -1.83
N LYS A 9 10.19 -6.28 -2.30
CA LYS A 9 10.89 -6.17 -3.57
C LYS A 9 12.17 -7.02 -3.59
N GLU A 10 12.91 -7.03 -2.49
CA GLU A 10 14.17 -7.76 -2.33
C GLU A 10 13.92 -9.28 -2.38
N GLN A 11 12.89 -9.75 -1.66
CA GLN A 11 12.45 -11.14 -1.71
C GLN A 11 12.03 -11.53 -3.14
N PHE A 12 11.26 -10.68 -3.83
CA PHE A 12 10.86 -10.92 -5.22
C PHE A 12 12.07 -11.06 -6.15
N ILE A 13 13.09 -10.23 -5.99
CA ILE A 13 14.33 -10.29 -6.79
C ILE A 13 15.06 -11.60 -6.52
N GLU A 14 15.17 -12.02 -5.26
CA GLU A 14 15.87 -13.24 -4.88
C GLU A 14 15.20 -14.50 -5.43
N ILE A 15 13.87 -14.56 -5.41
CA ILE A 15 13.11 -15.76 -5.84
C ILE A 15 12.82 -15.81 -7.34
N PHE A 16 13.11 -14.74 -8.09
CA PHE A 16 12.78 -14.67 -9.51
C PHE A 16 13.63 -15.65 -10.33
N ASP A 17 12.97 -16.52 -11.07
CA ASP A 17 13.59 -17.45 -12.00
C ASP A 17 12.74 -17.56 -13.26
N VAL A 18 13.34 -17.24 -14.40
CA VAL A 18 12.70 -17.29 -15.72
C VAL A 18 12.18 -18.70 -16.05
N ASN A 19 12.82 -19.76 -15.54
CA ASN A 19 12.42 -21.14 -15.77
C ASN A 19 11.12 -21.52 -15.02
N ARG A 20 10.69 -20.70 -14.06
CA ARG A 20 9.45 -20.90 -13.27
C ARG A 20 8.24 -20.15 -13.83
N LEU A 21 8.36 -19.47 -14.96
CA LEU A 21 7.25 -18.76 -15.59
C LEU A 21 6.23 -19.75 -16.18
N SER A 22 4.96 -19.58 -15.82
CA SER A 22 3.85 -20.38 -16.36
C SER A 22 3.45 -19.92 -17.76
N LYS A 23 3.07 -20.86 -18.63
CA LYS A 23 2.49 -20.58 -19.96
C LYS A 23 0.99 -20.29 -19.91
N SER A 24 0.34 -20.54 -18.76
CA SER A 24 -1.09 -20.28 -18.60
C SER A 24 -1.36 -18.77 -18.56
N PRO A 25 -2.47 -18.29 -19.15
CA PRO A 25 -2.82 -16.88 -19.12
C PRO A 25 -3.09 -16.44 -17.67
N ALA A 26 -2.45 -15.35 -17.26
CA ALA A 26 -2.71 -14.72 -15.97
C ALA A 26 -4.00 -13.88 -16.05
N LEU A 27 -4.90 -14.06 -15.09
CA LEU A 27 -6.07 -13.19 -14.91
C LEU A 27 -5.76 -12.12 -13.88
N PHE A 28 -6.11 -10.87 -14.19
CA PHE A 28 -6.02 -9.79 -13.22
C PHE A 28 -7.24 -9.82 -12.29
N ASP A 29 -7.00 -10.02 -10.99
CA ASP A 29 -8.04 -10.04 -9.97
C ASP A 29 -7.98 -8.76 -9.11
N MET A 30 -8.98 -7.89 -9.28
CA MET A 30 -9.12 -6.65 -8.52
C MET A 30 -9.34 -6.87 -7.02
N HIS A 31 -10.00 -7.96 -6.63
CA HIS A 31 -10.20 -8.29 -5.21
C HIS A 31 -8.89 -8.73 -4.58
N LYS A 32 -8.13 -9.58 -5.27
CA LYS A 32 -6.80 -9.99 -4.80
C LYS A 32 -5.85 -8.78 -4.71
N LEU A 33 -5.87 -7.88 -5.69
CA LEU A 33 -5.09 -6.64 -5.62
C LEU A 33 -5.41 -5.83 -4.36
N LYS A 34 -6.71 -5.58 -4.08
CA LYS A 34 -7.14 -4.84 -2.89
C LYS A 34 -6.71 -5.54 -1.61
N TRP A 35 -6.79 -6.87 -1.57
CA TRP A 35 -6.32 -7.66 -0.44
C TRP A 35 -4.80 -7.48 -0.25
N VAL A 36 -3.98 -7.68 -1.29
CA VAL A 36 -2.52 -7.49 -1.24
C VAL A 36 -2.17 -6.08 -0.76
N ASN A 37 -2.83 -5.05 -1.29
CA ASN A 37 -2.62 -3.67 -0.87
C ASN A 37 -2.91 -3.47 0.63
N ASN A 38 -4.02 -4.02 1.13
CA ASN A 38 -4.37 -3.95 2.55
C ASN A 38 -3.31 -4.63 3.43
N GLN A 39 -2.74 -5.75 2.98
CA GLN A 39 -1.66 -6.43 3.72
C GLN A 39 -0.41 -5.56 3.82
N TYR A 40 -0.08 -4.78 2.80
CA TYR A 40 1.05 -3.84 2.85
C TYR A 40 0.74 -2.61 3.70
N VAL A 41 -0.43 -1.98 3.55
CA VAL A 41 -0.82 -0.79 4.32
C VAL A 41 -0.81 -1.10 5.82
N LYS A 42 -1.30 -2.27 6.25
CA LYS A 42 -1.30 -2.68 7.66
C LYS A 42 0.09 -2.87 8.28
N LYS A 43 1.14 -2.99 7.46
CA LYS A 43 2.53 -3.14 7.92
C LYS A 43 3.26 -1.81 8.04
N LEU A 44 2.69 -0.73 7.50
CA LEU A 44 3.25 0.62 7.62
C LEU A 44 3.03 1.16 9.02
N ASP A 45 3.94 2.01 9.48
CA ASP A 45 3.71 2.80 10.68
C ASP A 45 2.70 3.93 10.42
N LEU A 46 2.14 4.48 11.51
CA LEU A 46 1.12 5.52 11.41
C LEU A 46 1.62 6.76 10.65
N ASP A 47 2.88 7.14 10.83
CA ASP A 47 3.45 8.33 10.21
C ASP A 47 3.55 8.17 8.69
N GLN A 48 3.95 6.99 8.23
CA GLN A 48 3.94 6.62 6.80
C GLN A 48 2.52 6.64 6.23
N VAL A 49 1.54 6.10 6.95
CA VAL A 49 0.14 6.09 6.47
C VAL A 49 -0.40 7.52 6.39
N VAL A 50 -0.08 8.38 7.37
CA VAL A 50 -0.43 9.80 7.36
C VAL A 50 0.18 10.50 6.15
N GLU A 51 1.47 10.32 5.90
CA GLU A 51 2.17 10.91 4.75
C GLU A 51 1.55 10.48 3.42
N LEU A 52 1.24 9.20 3.26
CA LEU A 52 0.61 8.66 2.06
C LEU A 52 -0.82 9.18 1.86
N THR A 53 -1.57 9.42 2.95
CA THR A 53 -2.98 9.82 2.90
C THR A 53 -3.15 11.33 2.74
N LEU A 54 -2.21 12.12 3.24
CA LEU A 54 -2.31 13.57 3.30
C LEU A 54 -2.60 14.24 1.92
N PRO A 55 -1.90 13.91 0.82
CA PRO A 55 -2.18 14.49 -0.48
C PRO A 55 -3.62 14.23 -0.97
N HIS A 56 -4.21 13.10 -0.57
CA HIS A 56 -5.59 12.77 -0.91
C HIS A 56 -6.60 13.59 -0.11
N LEU A 57 -6.33 13.84 1.18
CA LEU A 57 -7.15 14.71 2.01
C LEU A 57 -7.10 16.17 1.54
N GLN A 58 -5.93 16.65 1.15
CA GLN A 58 -5.74 17.99 0.58
C GLN A 58 -6.50 18.14 -0.73
N LYS A 59 -6.35 17.18 -1.66
CA LYS A 59 -7.08 17.17 -2.93
C LYS A 59 -8.60 17.11 -2.74
N ALA A 60 -9.06 16.44 -1.69
CA ALA A 60 -10.48 16.37 -1.32
C ALA A 60 -10.99 17.61 -0.56
N GLY A 61 -10.13 18.61 -0.31
CA GLY A 61 -10.47 19.82 0.43
C GLY A 61 -10.78 19.58 1.91
N LYS A 62 -10.24 18.51 2.50
CA LYS A 62 -10.44 18.16 3.92
C LYS A 62 -9.46 18.83 4.86
N VAL A 63 -8.28 19.18 4.35
CA VAL A 63 -7.23 19.93 5.06
C VAL A 63 -6.54 20.89 4.10
N GLY A 64 -5.91 21.94 4.62
CA GLY A 64 -5.13 22.90 3.86
C GLY A 64 -3.84 22.33 3.23
N THR A 65 -3.27 23.08 2.28
CA THR A 65 -1.93 22.79 1.72
C THR A 65 -0.83 22.97 2.76
N GLU A 66 -1.04 23.91 3.68
CA GLU A 66 -0.26 24.08 4.90
C GLU A 66 -1.12 23.60 6.06
N LEU A 67 -0.62 22.65 6.85
CA LEU A 67 -1.37 22.07 7.96
C LEU A 67 -1.15 22.90 9.23
N SER A 68 -2.26 23.39 9.80
CA SER A 68 -2.27 23.88 11.19
C SER A 68 -2.02 22.73 12.18
N ALA A 69 -1.62 23.06 13.41
CA ALA A 69 -1.42 22.05 14.47
C ALA A 69 -2.71 21.24 14.75
N GLU A 70 -3.87 21.90 14.66
CA GLU A 70 -5.18 21.26 14.84
C GLU A 70 -5.48 20.26 13.71
N GLU A 71 -5.18 20.60 12.46
CA GLU A 71 -5.36 19.69 11.32
C GLU A 71 -4.39 18.50 11.40
N GLN A 72 -3.15 18.71 11.83
CA GLN A 72 -2.18 17.61 12.02
C GLN A 72 -2.68 16.59 13.05
N GLU A 73 -3.21 17.07 14.17
CA GLU A 73 -3.78 16.21 15.20
C GLU A 73 -5.05 15.51 14.70
N TRP A 74 -5.90 16.21 13.96
CA TRP A 74 -7.12 15.64 13.38
C TRP A 74 -6.81 14.52 12.37
N VAL A 75 -5.87 14.73 11.45
CA VAL A 75 -5.46 13.73 10.46
C VAL A 75 -4.96 12.46 11.15
N ARG A 76 -4.11 12.60 12.17
CA ARG A 76 -3.58 11.47 12.93
C ARG A 76 -4.64 10.68 13.72
N LYS A 77 -5.76 11.32 14.11
CA LYS A 77 -6.87 10.65 14.80
C LYS A 77 -7.86 10.00 13.84
N LEU A 78 -7.98 10.51 12.63
CA LEU A 78 -8.87 9.99 11.60
C LEU A 78 -8.36 8.67 11.02
N ILE A 79 -7.04 8.60 10.83
CA ILE A 79 -6.30 7.47 10.27
C ILE A 79 -6.07 6.42 11.35
#